data_AF-A0A1C6T0L9-F1
#
_entry.id   AF-A0A1C6T0L9-F1
#
_cell.length_a   1.000
_cell.length_b   1.000
_cell.length_c   1.000
_cell.angle_alpha   90.00
_cell.angle_beta   90.00
_cell.angle_gamma   90.00
#
_symmetry.space_group_name_H-M   'P 1'
#
loop_
_entity.id
_entity.type
_entity.pdbx_description
1 polymer ?
#
loop_
_entity_poly.entity_id
_entity_poly.type
_entity_poly.pdbx_seq_one_letter_code
_entity_poly.pdbx_strand_id
1 'polypeptide(L)'
;MPAALRRVTQRDITLVAGVSQATVSSVLNNRADADVRIAPETRERVLQAIADTGYVADSVARRLASRFDAYGGPMWNVQLAAASMTALPVLVVFVVAQKQFVEGLAHTGLKG
;
A
#
# COMPACT_ATOMS: atom_id res chain seq x y z
N MET A 1 9.44 -7.33 -40.81
CA MET A 1 9.05 -6.80 -39.49
C MET A 1 10.17 -7.13 -38.51
N PRO A 2 10.98 -6.17 -38.03
CA PRO A 2 12.03 -6.47 -37.07
C PRO A 2 11.40 -6.81 -35.71
N ALA A 3 11.85 -7.89 -35.08
CA ALA A 3 11.40 -8.31 -33.76
C ALA A 3 11.66 -7.19 -32.74
N ALA A 4 10.62 -6.80 -31.98
CA ALA A 4 10.76 -5.82 -30.92
C ALA A 4 11.91 -6.24 -29.98
N LEU A 5 12.93 -5.39 -29.84
CA LEU A 5 14.06 -5.58 -28.93
C LEU A 5 13.50 -5.92 -27.55
N ARG A 6 13.60 -7.19 -27.16
CA ARG A 6 13.07 -7.70 -25.89
C ARG A 6 13.79 -6.97 -24.76
N ARG A 7 13.07 -6.08 -24.07
CA ARG A 7 13.61 -5.39 -22.89
C ARG A 7 13.94 -6.44 -21.84
N VAL A 8 15.16 -6.38 -21.32
CA VAL A 8 15.59 -7.18 -20.19
C VAL A 8 14.66 -6.88 -19.01
N THR A 9 14.13 -7.93 -18.39
CA THR A 9 13.23 -7.85 -17.24
C THR A 9 13.96 -8.24 -15.96
N GLN A 10 13.39 -7.92 -14.78
CA GLN A 10 13.94 -8.41 -13.50
C GLN A 10 14.07 -9.93 -13.44
N ARG A 11 13.22 -10.66 -14.17
CA ARG A 11 13.28 -12.13 -14.24
C ARG A 11 14.54 -12.61 -14.95
N ASP A 12 15.01 -11.89 -15.95
CA ASP A 12 16.25 -12.22 -16.65
C ASP A 12 17.47 -11.97 -15.72
N ILE A 13 17.40 -10.94 -14.88
CA ILE A 13 18.42 -10.65 -13.85
C ILE A 13 18.50 -11.79 -12.81
N THR A 14 17.36 -12.39 -12.42
CA THR A 14 17.38 -13.52 -11.47
C THR A 14 18.17 -14.72 -11.99
N LEU A 15 18.09 -14.98 -13.30
CA LEU A 15 18.80 -16.08 -13.94
C LEU A 15 20.31 -15.83 -13.99
N VAL A 16 20.72 -14.59 -14.28
CA VAL A 16 22.14 -14.22 -14.37
C VAL A 16 22.78 -14.13 -12.98
N ALA A 17 22.08 -13.55 -12.00
CA ALA A 17 22.60 -13.37 -10.64
C ALA A 17 22.48 -14.63 -9.75
N GLY A 18 21.69 -15.63 -10.17
CA GLY A 18 21.49 -16.87 -9.41
C GLY A 18 20.73 -16.67 -8.09
N VAL A 19 19.83 -15.68 -8.02
CA VAL A 19 19.10 -15.30 -6.80
C VAL A 19 17.59 -15.29 -7.02
N SER A 20 16.82 -15.28 -5.93
CA SER A 20 15.37 -15.17 -6.00
C SER A 20 14.91 -13.78 -6.49
N GLN A 21 13.71 -13.70 -7.09
CA GLN A 21 13.11 -12.43 -7.50
C GLN A 21 12.89 -11.48 -6.32
N ALA A 22 12.56 -12.01 -5.13
CA ALA A 22 12.44 -11.23 -3.91
C ALA A 22 13.77 -10.57 -3.53
N THR A 23 14.89 -11.28 -3.65
CA THR A 23 16.24 -10.75 -3.41
C THR A 23 16.58 -9.62 -4.37
N VAL A 24 16.32 -9.78 -5.67
CA VAL A 24 16.54 -8.73 -6.69
C VAL A 24 15.66 -7.51 -6.41
N SER A 25 14.39 -7.72 -6.06
CA SER A 25 13.45 -6.64 -5.70
C SER A 25 13.95 -5.85 -4.49
N SER A 26 14.41 -6.53 -3.44
CA SER A 26 14.95 -5.88 -2.24
C SER A 26 16.23 -5.07 -2.52
N VAL A 27 17.14 -5.59 -3.37
CA VAL A 27 18.34 -4.87 -3.81
C VAL A 27 17.97 -3.63 -4.63
N LEU A 28 17.01 -3.74 -5.56
CA LEU A 28 16.59 -2.63 -6.43
C LEU A 28 15.79 -1.54 -5.69
N ASN A 29 15.06 -1.92 -4.64
CA ASN A 29 14.27 -1.01 -3.81
C ASN A 29 15.05 -0.50 -2.61
N ASN A 30 16.35 -0.84 -2.50
CA ASN A 30 17.22 -0.50 -1.38
C ASN A 30 16.56 -0.77 -0.01
N ARG A 31 15.75 -1.83 0.08
CA ARG A 31 15.16 -2.26 1.35
C ARG A 31 16.25 -2.96 2.16
N ALA A 32 17.08 -2.17 2.82
CA ALA A 32 18.02 -2.65 3.83
C ALA A 32 17.30 -2.99 5.15
N ASP A 33 16.03 -2.58 5.28
CA ASP A 33 15.32 -2.48 6.57
C ASP A 33 14.28 -3.59 6.80
N ALA A 34 14.04 -4.47 5.82
CA ALA A 34 12.96 -5.47 5.89
C ALA A 34 13.51 -6.89 6.06
N ASP A 35 13.75 -7.31 7.32
CA ASP A 35 13.90 -8.68 7.87
C ASP A 35 14.89 -9.67 7.17
N VAL A 36 15.43 -9.30 6.02
CA VAL A 36 16.30 -10.09 5.16
C VAL A 36 17.60 -9.31 5.00
N ARG A 37 18.55 -9.57 5.90
CA ARG A 37 19.93 -9.12 5.72
C ARG A 37 20.51 -9.79 4.48
N ILE A 38 20.54 -9.08 3.37
CA ILE A 38 21.17 -9.57 2.14
C ILE A 38 22.68 -9.49 2.31
N ALA A 39 23.36 -10.62 2.16
CA ALA A 39 24.82 -10.66 2.19
C ALA A 39 25.40 -9.71 1.12
N PRO A 40 26.46 -8.95 1.44
CA PRO A 40 27.06 -7.98 0.50
C PRO A 40 27.48 -8.63 -0.83
N GLU A 41 28.00 -9.86 -0.77
CA GLU A 41 28.36 -10.65 -1.96
C GLU A 41 27.16 -10.91 -2.89
N THR A 42 25.98 -11.18 -2.34
CA THR A 42 24.76 -11.38 -3.14
C THR A 42 24.29 -10.07 -3.77
N ARG A 43 24.47 -8.94 -3.07
CA ARG A 43 24.18 -7.62 -3.61
C ARG A 43 25.10 -7.30 -4.79
N GLU A 44 26.39 -7.58 -4.66
CA GLU A 44 27.39 -7.39 -5.72
C GLU A 44 27.08 -8.25 -6.95
N ARG A 45 26.74 -9.52 -6.78
CA ARG A 45 26.32 -10.40 -7.90
C ARG A 45 25.10 -9.85 -8.65
N VAL A 46 24.12 -9.30 -7.94
CA VAL A 46 22.95 -8.66 -8.56
C VAL A 46 23.33 -7.39 -9.30
N LEU A 47 24.19 -6.55 -8.72
CA LEU A 47 24.67 -5.32 -9.37
C LEU A 47 25.50 -5.61 -10.62
N GLN A 48 26.34 -6.64 -10.58
CA GLN A 48 27.11 -7.11 -11.72
C GLN A 48 26.18 -7.60 -12.83
N ALA A 49 25.19 -8.44 -12.50
CA ALA A 49 24.21 -8.90 -13.47
C ALA A 49 23.40 -7.75 -14.09
N ILE A 50 23.08 -6.71 -13.33
CA ILE A 50 22.41 -5.50 -13.85
C ILE A 50 23.31 -4.76 -14.86
N ALA A 51 24.61 -4.64 -14.54
CA ALA A 51 25.58 -4.01 -15.42
C ALA A 51 25.78 -4.82 -16.72
N ASP A 52 25.93 -6.15 -16.61
CA ASP A 52 26.15 -7.06 -17.73
C ASP A 52 24.93 -7.12 -18.67
N THR A 53 23.72 -7.01 -18.11
CA THR A 53 22.47 -7.07 -18.89
C THR A 53 21.98 -5.71 -19.40
N GLY A 54 22.60 -4.61 -18.96
CA GLY A 54 22.16 -3.26 -19.29
C GLY A 54 20.75 -2.94 -18.76
N TYR A 55 20.30 -3.64 -17.72
CA TYR A 55 18.98 -3.43 -17.14
C TYR A 55 18.89 -2.04 -16.50
N VAL A 56 18.16 -1.12 -17.14
CA VAL A 56 17.84 0.19 -16.56
C VAL A 56 16.44 0.12 -15.97
N ALA A 57 16.35 0.14 -14.64
CA ALA A 57 15.06 0.31 -13.98
C ALA A 57 14.45 1.65 -14.41
N ASP A 58 13.24 1.62 -14.95
CA ASP A 58 12.56 2.81 -15.44
C ASP A 58 12.33 3.80 -14.28
N SER A 59 13.16 4.84 -14.24
CA SER A 59 13.12 5.89 -13.21
C SER A 59 11.84 6.71 -13.27
N VAL A 60 11.14 6.74 -14.41
CA VAL A 60 9.86 7.44 -14.59
C VAL A 60 8.74 6.59 -14.01
N ALA A 61 8.72 5.28 -14.29
CA ALA A 61 7.78 4.35 -13.67
C ALA A 61 7.92 4.31 -12.13
N ARG A 62 9.17 4.33 -11.62
CA ARG A 62 9.45 4.41 -10.17
C ARG A 62 8.94 5.71 -9.56
N ARG A 63 9.15 6.84 -10.22
CA ARG A 63 8.67 8.16 -9.75
C ARG A 63 7.15 8.28 -9.79
N LEU A 64 6.52 7.66 -10.78
CA LEU A 64 5.06 7.61 -10.89
C LEU A 64 4.46 6.77 -9.76
N ALA A 65 5.02 5.60 -9.46
CA ALA A 65 4.60 4.79 -8.33
C ALA A 65 4.76 5.54 -7.00
N SER A 66 5.90 6.18 -6.76
CA SER A 66 6.14 6.93 -5.51
C SER A 66 5.29 8.18 -5.33
N ARG A 67 4.74 8.76 -6.41
CA ARG A 67 3.94 10.00 -6.34
C ARG A 67 2.52 9.74 -5.82
N PHE A 68 2.01 8.52 -5.94
CA PHE A 68 0.77 8.13 -5.27
C PHE A 68 0.98 7.89 -3.76
N ASP A 69 2.23 7.87 -3.28
CA ASP A 69 2.60 7.47 -1.93
C ASP A 69 2.98 8.64 -1.00
N ALA A 70 2.22 9.74 -1.01
CA ALA A 70 2.34 10.71 0.09
C ALA A 70 1.87 10.11 1.45
N TYR A 71 1.08 9.02 1.42
CA TYR A 71 0.52 8.34 2.60
C TYR A 71 0.66 6.80 2.63
N GLY A 72 1.25 6.18 1.60
CA GLY A 72 1.72 4.77 1.59
C GLY A 72 0.71 3.64 1.89
N GLY A 73 -0.58 3.90 2.09
CA GLY A 73 -1.60 2.89 2.38
C GLY A 73 -3.01 3.30 1.94
N PRO A 74 -3.99 2.37 1.91
CA PRO A 74 -5.36 2.68 1.49
C PRO A 74 -6.00 3.71 2.43
N MET A 75 -6.30 4.91 1.91
CA MET A 75 -6.90 6.03 2.64
C MET A 75 -8.32 5.71 3.18
N TRP A 76 -8.87 4.56 2.82
CA TRP A 76 -10.10 3.97 3.34
C TRP A 76 -10.18 4.03 4.87
N ASN A 77 -9.11 3.67 5.59
CA ASN A 77 -9.12 3.65 7.06
C ASN A 77 -9.28 5.06 7.66
N VAL A 78 -8.61 6.07 7.07
CA VAL A 78 -8.66 7.45 7.53
C VAL A 78 -10.03 8.08 7.20
N GLN A 79 -10.57 7.80 6.01
CA GLN A 79 -11.91 8.24 5.62
C GLN A 79 -12.99 7.62 6.49
N LEU A 80 -12.87 6.32 6.82
CA LEU A 80 -13.81 5.60 7.66
C LEU A 80 -13.72 6.05 9.13
N ALA A 81 -12.52 6.35 9.63
CA ALA A 81 -12.31 6.96 10.94
C ALA A 81 -12.92 8.38 11.00
N ALA A 82 -12.66 9.24 10.01
CA ALA A 82 -13.23 10.58 9.96
C ALA A 82 -14.77 10.56 9.87
N ALA A 83 -15.31 9.66 9.05
CA ALA A 83 -16.76 9.47 8.91
C ALA A 83 -17.39 9.00 10.23
N SER A 84 -16.78 8.03 10.91
CA SER A 84 -17.30 7.53 12.20
C SER A 84 -17.16 8.55 13.33
N MET A 85 -16.08 9.33 13.40
CA MET A 85 -15.93 10.42 14.38
C MET A 85 -17.01 11.50 14.24
N THR A 86 -17.55 11.70 13.04
CA THR A 86 -18.62 12.69 12.80
C THR A 86 -20.01 12.08 12.94
N ALA A 87 -20.22 10.87 12.41
CA ALA A 87 -21.55 10.25 12.33
C ALA A 87 -21.99 9.58 13.65
N LEU A 88 -21.08 8.97 14.41
CA LEU A 88 -21.44 8.26 15.65
C LEU A 88 -22.05 9.18 16.71
N PRO A 89 -21.51 10.38 17.01
CA PRO A 89 -22.11 11.26 18.01
C PRO A 89 -23.53 11.70 17.63
N VAL A 90 -23.75 12.00 16.35
CA VAL A 90 -25.06 12.41 15.83
C VAL A 90 -26.08 11.28 15.99
N LEU A 91 -25.70 10.05 15.65
CA LEU A 91 -26.56 8.88 15.79
C LEU A 91 -26.88 8.56 17.26
N VAL A 92 -25.90 8.69 18.17
CA VAL A 92 -26.12 8.49 19.61
C VAL A 92 -27.16 9.48 20.14
N VAL A 93 -26.99 10.78 19.83
CA VAL A 93 -27.96 11.81 20.26
C VAL A 93 -29.33 11.56 19.65
N PHE A 94 -29.39 11.20 18.37
CA PHE A 94 -30.65 10.88 17.69
C PHE A 94 -31.39 9.72 18.36
N VAL A 95 -30.71 8.63 18.69
CA VAL A 95 -31.32 7.48 19.37
C VAL A 95 -31.80 7.84 20.77
N VAL A 96 -31.03 8.62 21.54
CA VAL A 96 -31.44 9.09 22.87
C VAL A 96 -32.71 9.94 22.77
N ALA A 97 -32.76 10.87 21.81
CA ALA A 97 -33.93 11.71 21.57
C ALA A 97 -35.15 10.88 21.13
N GLN A 98 -34.95 9.85 20.28
CA GLN A 98 -36.03 8.93 19.89
C GLN A 98 -36.60 8.17 21.08
N LYS A 99 -35.76 7.67 21.99
CA LYS A 99 -36.24 6.97 23.19
C LYS A 99 -37.05 7.90 24.09
N GLN A 100 -36.58 9.13 24.32
CA GLN A 100 -37.29 10.14 25.10
C GLN A 100 -38.65 10.50 24.49
N PHE A 101 -38.76 10.55 23.17
CA PHE A 101 -40.02 10.82 22.49
C PHE A 101 -41.02 9.67 22.65
N VAL A 102 -40.58 8.41 22.50
CA VAL A 102 -41.43 7.22 22.66
C VAL A 102 -41.91 7.06 24.10
N GLU A 103 -41.02 7.23 25.08
CA GLU A 103 -41.35 7.21 26.50
C GLU A 103 -42.26 8.39 26.89
N GLY A 104 -42.05 9.56 26.29
CA GLY A 104 -42.92 10.72 26.43
C GLY A 104 -44.37 10.43 26.01
N LEU A 105 -44.56 9.83 24.83
CA LEU A 105 -45.89 9.43 24.34
C LEU A 105 -46.56 8.38 25.25
N ALA A 106 -45.79 7.45 25.80
CA ALA A 106 -46.31 6.40 26.69
C ALA A 106 -46.81 6.97 28.03
N HIS A 107 -46.16 8.00 28.58
CA HIS A 107 -46.55 8.61 29.85
C HIS A 107 -47.62 9.71 29.73
N THR A 108 -47.77 10.35 28.56
CA THR A 108 -48.80 11.39 28.34
C THR A 108 -50.16 10.84 27.92
N GLY A 109 -50.25 9.55 27.56
CA GLY A 109 -51.49 8.92 27.08
C GLY A 109 -52.53 8.53 28.15
N LEU A 110 -52.28 8.75 29.44
CA LEU A 110 -53.18 8.35 30.55
C LEU A 110 -53.68 9.53 31.43
N LYS A 111 -53.79 10.74 30.87
CA LYS A 111 -54.35 11.91 31.59
C LYS A 111 -55.47 12.65 30.85
N GLY A 112 -56.24 11.93 30.03
CA GLY A 112 -57.51 12.38 29.46
C GLY A 112 -58.63 11.47 29.91
#